data_AF-A0A945W4P9-F1
#
_entry.id   AF-A0A945W4P9-F1
#
_cell.length_a   1.000
_cell.length_b   1.000
_cell.length_c   1.000
_cell.angle_alpha   90.00
_cell.angle_beta   90.00
_cell.angle_gamma   90.00
#
_symmetry.space_group_name_H-M   'P 1'
#
loop_
_entity.id
_entity.type
_entity.pdbx_description
1 polymer ?
#
loop_
_entity_poly.entity_id
_entity_poly.type
_entity_poly.pdbx_seq_one_letter_code
_entity_poly.pdbx_strand_id
1 'polypeptide(L)'
;YQKIVITQWKDKYWLFINGNEQFSTFDEEKYHEPLIHPAMSLSEQRKSILVLGGGEGLAVREILKYKDVEKVTVVDLDPVMTELAKHNPIITKINQNSMVDLKVEVKNQDAFTFIENSEEFYDVIFVDLPDPNSVALSRLYSREFYSLCQRRLNKFGIIVTQASSPVHSPNSFVCIIKTMESAGFTVLPYHNNIPTLGEWGWCLGMRKEVVSKDMLKEKVTEIELPPPPTKFLNKDAVVSMVNFGKGVLDKKEKVKVNTILDPIIVKYYKKGAWDVY
;
A
#
# COMPACT_ATOMS: atom_id res chain seq x y z
N TYR A 1 -1.37 -19.78 -7.73
CA TYR A 1 -1.95 -18.83 -6.76
C TYR A 1 -1.04 -18.73 -5.56
N GLN A 2 -1.14 -19.51 -4.48
CA GLN A 2 -0.13 -19.52 -3.40
C GLN A 2 -0.45 -20.56 -2.31
N LYS A 3 0.52 -20.89 -1.45
CA LYS A 3 0.29 -21.62 -0.20
C LYS A 3 -0.05 -20.61 0.90
N ILE A 4 -1.28 -20.66 1.40
CA ILE A 4 -1.78 -19.84 2.51
C ILE A 4 -1.67 -20.64 3.81
N VAL A 5 -1.04 -20.08 4.83
CA VAL A 5 -0.91 -20.69 6.17
C VAL A 5 -1.35 -19.68 7.21
N ILE A 6 -2.28 -20.08 8.08
CA ILE A 6 -2.66 -19.30 9.25
C ILE A 6 -2.11 -20.03 10.48
N THR A 7 -1.33 -19.33 11.30
CA THR A 7 -0.87 -19.86 12.59
C THR A 7 -1.48 -19.05 13.73
N GLN A 8 -1.56 -19.67 14.90
CA GLN A 8 -2.09 -19.04 16.11
C GLN A 8 -1.10 -19.22 17.26
N TRP A 9 -0.83 -18.13 17.98
CA TRP A 9 -0.14 -18.16 19.26
C TRP A 9 -0.93 -17.32 20.26
N LYS A 10 -1.40 -17.96 21.35
CA LYS A 10 -2.38 -17.38 22.29
C LYS A 10 -3.62 -16.88 21.54
N ASP A 11 -3.97 -15.61 21.68
CA ASP A 11 -5.09 -14.92 21.04
C ASP A 11 -4.70 -14.24 19.72
N LYS A 12 -3.45 -14.40 19.27
CA LYS A 12 -2.90 -13.76 18.08
C LYS A 12 -2.78 -14.73 16.91
N TYR A 13 -3.03 -14.22 15.72
CA TYR A 13 -2.97 -14.91 14.44
C TYR A 13 -1.96 -14.25 13.51
N TRP A 14 -1.28 -15.08 12.73
CA TRP A 14 -0.39 -14.69 11.63
C TRP A 14 -0.88 -15.35 10.34
N LEU A 15 -0.82 -14.60 9.24
CA LEU A 15 -1.06 -15.12 7.91
C LEU A 15 0.24 -15.09 7.09
N PHE A 16 0.57 -16.23 6.49
CA PHE A 16 1.71 -16.38 5.60
C PHE A 16 1.26 -16.79 4.20
N ILE A 17 1.89 -16.18 3.20
CA ILE A 17 1.73 -16.51 1.79
C ILE A 17 3.09 -16.94 1.24
N ASN A 18 3.17 -18.19 0.79
CA ASN A 18 4.41 -18.81 0.30
C ASN A 18 5.60 -18.66 1.30
N GLY A 19 5.29 -18.68 2.60
CA GLY A 19 6.28 -18.54 3.68
C GLY A 19 6.61 -17.10 4.06
N ASN A 20 6.13 -16.09 3.34
CA ASN A 20 6.29 -14.69 3.70
C ASN A 20 5.13 -14.24 4.58
N GLU A 21 5.42 -13.59 5.70
CA GLU A 21 4.39 -12.99 6.54
C GLU A 21 3.64 -11.90 5.76
N GLN A 22 2.31 -11.90 5.84
CA GLN A 22 1.45 -10.88 5.25
C GLN A 22 0.91 -9.94 6.32
N PHE A 23 0.44 -10.51 7.44
CA PHE A 23 0.05 -9.72 8.61
C PHE A 23 0.10 -10.55 9.88
N SER A 24 0.16 -9.84 11.01
CA SER A 24 -0.13 -10.37 12.33
C SER A 24 -1.15 -9.52 13.08
N THR A 25 -2.12 -10.14 13.72
CA THR A 25 -3.03 -9.44 14.66
C THR A 25 -2.33 -8.85 15.90
N PHE A 26 -1.03 -9.10 16.05
CA PHE A 26 -0.20 -8.49 17.08
C PHE A 26 0.05 -6.99 16.79
N ASP A 27 0.21 -6.62 15.53
CA ASP A 27 0.68 -5.30 15.12
C ASP A 27 0.20 -4.81 13.74
N GLU A 28 -0.74 -5.50 13.07
CA GLU A 28 -1.23 -5.12 11.74
C GLU A 28 -1.79 -3.70 11.66
N GLU A 29 -2.25 -3.12 12.78
CA GLU A 29 -2.66 -1.72 12.81
C GLU A 29 -1.50 -0.77 12.46
N LYS A 30 -0.25 -1.16 12.75
CA LYS A 30 0.96 -0.39 12.43
C LYS A 30 1.31 -0.46 10.94
N TYR A 31 0.68 -1.35 10.18
CA TYR A 31 0.76 -1.45 8.73
C TYR A 31 -0.44 -0.76 8.05
N HIS A 32 -1.66 -1.16 8.41
CA HIS A 32 -2.86 -0.73 7.68
C HIS A 32 -3.27 0.69 8.01
N GLU A 33 -3.08 1.16 9.26
CA GLU A 33 -3.42 2.55 9.60
C GLU A 33 -2.54 3.54 8.83
N PRO A 34 -1.21 3.37 8.75
CA PRO A 34 -0.40 4.25 7.91
C PRO A 34 -0.54 4.05 6.40
N LEU A 35 -0.91 2.84 5.94
CA LEU A 35 -1.23 2.63 4.53
C LEU A 35 -2.44 3.46 4.11
N ILE A 36 -3.48 3.53 4.97
CA ILE A 36 -4.80 4.06 4.59
C ILE A 36 -5.01 5.51 5.02
N HIS A 37 -4.82 5.82 6.30
CA HIS A 37 -5.34 7.08 6.86
C HIS A 37 -4.64 8.34 6.35
N PRO A 38 -3.32 8.39 6.09
CA PRO A 38 -2.70 9.58 5.53
C PRO A 38 -3.33 10.04 4.22
N ALA A 39 -3.57 9.12 3.29
CA ALA A 39 -4.20 9.45 2.02
C ALA A 39 -5.69 9.74 2.16
N MET A 40 -6.42 8.93 2.93
CA MET A 40 -7.85 9.15 3.11
C MET A 40 -8.10 10.50 3.78
N SER A 41 -7.40 10.85 4.87
CA SER A 41 -7.55 12.13 5.57
C SER A 41 -7.08 13.34 4.75
N LEU A 42 -6.09 13.17 3.88
CA LEU A 42 -5.68 14.22 2.94
C LEU A 42 -6.70 14.45 1.82
N SER A 43 -7.45 13.42 1.43
CA SER A 43 -8.37 13.49 0.30
C SER A 43 -9.60 14.34 0.61
N GLU A 44 -9.83 15.38 -0.19
CA GLU A 44 -11.04 16.21 -0.12
C GLU A 44 -12.31 15.48 -0.62
N GLN A 45 -12.11 14.47 -1.50
CA GLN A 45 -13.15 13.58 -2.00
C GLN A 45 -12.65 12.14 -1.88
N ARG A 46 -13.46 11.24 -1.33
CA ARG A 46 -13.08 9.83 -1.11
C ARG A 46 -14.25 8.88 -1.32
N LYS A 47 -15.02 9.10 -2.39
CA LYS A 47 -16.23 8.35 -2.70
C LYS A 47 -15.91 7.02 -3.39
N SER A 48 -14.97 7.05 -4.34
CA SER A 48 -14.57 5.90 -5.15
C SER A 48 -13.14 5.49 -4.84
N ILE A 49 -12.97 4.33 -4.22
CA ILE A 49 -11.67 3.80 -3.78
C ILE A 49 -11.33 2.54 -4.56
N LEU A 50 -10.06 2.41 -4.97
CA LEU A 50 -9.52 1.19 -5.55
C LEU A 50 -8.43 0.61 -4.64
N VAL A 51 -8.50 -0.69 -4.39
CA VAL A 51 -7.46 -1.46 -3.70
C VAL A 51 -6.94 -2.51 -4.67
N LEU A 52 -5.65 -2.43 -5.02
CA LEU A 52 -4.94 -3.41 -5.83
C LEU A 52 -4.14 -4.31 -4.89
N GLY A 53 -4.57 -5.56 -4.74
CA GLY A 53 -4.15 -6.46 -3.66
C GLY A 53 -5.07 -6.38 -2.45
N GLY A 54 -4.52 -6.56 -1.25
CA GLY A 54 -5.26 -6.47 0.02
C GLY A 54 -6.43 -7.45 0.15
N GLY A 55 -6.33 -8.64 -0.47
CA GLY A 55 -7.40 -9.64 -0.52
C GLY A 55 -7.85 -10.17 0.84
N GLU A 56 -7.07 -9.96 1.91
CA GLU A 56 -7.44 -10.25 3.30
C GLU A 56 -8.47 -9.25 3.88
N GLY A 57 -8.59 -8.05 3.30
CA GLY A 57 -9.60 -7.07 3.65
C GLY A 57 -9.25 -6.18 4.85
N LEU A 58 -8.01 -6.20 5.34
CA LEU A 58 -7.59 -5.37 6.47
C LEU A 58 -7.46 -3.91 6.05
N ALA A 59 -6.91 -3.63 4.86
CA ALA A 59 -6.96 -2.31 4.24
C ALA A 59 -8.42 -1.80 4.07
N VAL A 60 -9.31 -2.65 3.58
CA VAL A 60 -10.73 -2.33 3.35
C VAL A 60 -11.45 -1.99 4.67
N ARG A 61 -11.14 -2.71 5.74
CA ARG A 61 -11.66 -2.41 7.09
C ARG A 61 -11.34 -0.97 7.51
N GLU A 62 -10.12 -0.50 7.26
CA GLU A 62 -9.72 0.88 7.57
C GLU A 62 -10.39 1.90 6.65
N ILE A 63 -10.55 1.58 5.36
CA ILE A 63 -11.25 2.43 4.39
C ILE A 63 -12.71 2.63 4.79
N LEU A 64 -13.40 1.57 5.24
CA LEU A 64 -14.82 1.62 5.61
C LEU A 64 -15.10 2.44 6.89
N LYS A 65 -14.07 2.86 7.63
CA LYS A 65 -14.22 3.84 8.73
C LYS A 65 -14.68 5.22 8.22
N TYR A 66 -14.44 5.53 6.95
CA TYR A 66 -14.83 6.79 6.32
C TYR A 66 -16.26 6.68 5.73
N LYS A 67 -17.22 7.36 6.36
CA LYS A 67 -18.65 7.21 6.04
C LYS A 67 -19.04 7.74 4.66
N ASP A 68 -18.28 8.70 4.15
CA ASP A 68 -18.41 9.32 2.82
C ASP A 68 -17.87 8.47 1.67
N VAL A 69 -17.25 7.31 1.97
CA VAL A 69 -16.94 6.28 0.97
C VAL A 69 -18.25 5.68 0.44
N GLU A 70 -18.38 5.64 -0.89
CA GLU A 70 -19.56 5.12 -1.61
C GLU A 70 -19.26 3.76 -2.26
N LYS A 71 -18.05 3.58 -2.81
CA LYS A 71 -17.62 2.34 -3.47
C LYS A 71 -16.16 2.03 -3.16
N VAL A 72 -15.87 0.77 -2.85
CA VAL A 72 -14.51 0.22 -2.76
C VAL A 72 -14.39 -0.94 -3.73
N THR A 73 -13.52 -0.83 -4.72
CA THR A 73 -13.19 -1.94 -5.62
C THR A 73 -11.93 -2.61 -5.12
N VAL A 74 -11.98 -3.91 -4.82
CA VAL A 74 -10.81 -4.71 -4.43
C VAL A 74 -10.44 -5.62 -5.58
N VAL A 75 -9.19 -5.57 -6.01
CA VAL A 75 -8.68 -6.37 -7.12
C VAL A 75 -7.54 -7.25 -6.61
N ASP A 76 -7.83 -8.52 -6.39
CA ASP A 76 -6.86 -9.49 -5.91
C ASP A 76 -6.73 -10.65 -6.90
N LEU A 77 -5.53 -11.16 -7.11
CA LEU A 77 -5.29 -12.24 -8.08
C LEU A 77 -5.87 -13.58 -7.60
N ASP A 78 -5.92 -13.82 -6.29
CA ASP A 78 -6.21 -15.14 -5.74
C ASP A 78 -7.64 -15.23 -5.16
N PRO A 79 -8.56 -15.94 -5.84
CA PRO A 79 -9.90 -16.14 -5.33
C PRO A 79 -9.91 -16.87 -3.99
N VAL A 80 -8.93 -17.73 -3.70
CA VAL A 80 -8.89 -18.43 -2.40
C VAL A 80 -8.70 -17.45 -1.26
N MET A 81 -7.86 -16.42 -1.44
CA MET A 81 -7.63 -15.40 -0.41
C MET A 81 -8.91 -14.59 -0.15
N THR A 82 -9.59 -14.15 -1.21
CA THR A 82 -10.82 -13.35 -1.05
C THR A 82 -11.99 -14.18 -0.50
N GLU A 83 -12.09 -15.47 -0.84
CA GLU A 83 -13.10 -16.36 -0.27
C GLU A 83 -12.83 -16.62 1.23
N LEU A 84 -11.57 -16.79 1.62
CA LEU A 84 -11.19 -16.83 3.05
C LEU A 84 -11.59 -15.53 3.75
N ALA A 85 -11.34 -14.38 3.14
CA ALA A 85 -11.65 -13.08 3.73
C ALA A 85 -13.16 -12.80 3.88
N LYS A 86 -14.00 -13.44 3.05
CA LYS A 86 -15.47 -13.32 3.13
C LYS A 86 -16.10 -14.33 4.08
N HIS A 87 -15.53 -15.52 4.23
CA HIS A 87 -16.23 -16.66 4.82
C HIS A 87 -15.50 -17.37 5.95
N ASN A 88 -14.18 -17.22 6.09
CA ASN A 88 -13.44 -17.88 7.16
C ASN A 88 -13.65 -17.16 8.51
N PRO A 89 -14.15 -17.81 9.57
CA PRO A 89 -14.46 -17.15 10.85
C PRO A 89 -13.28 -16.44 11.53
N ILE A 90 -12.04 -16.91 11.29
CA ILE A 90 -10.84 -16.26 11.84
C ILE A 90 -10.61 -14.94 11.09
N ILE A 91 -10.60 -14.99 9.76
CA ILE A 91 -10.30 -13.80 8.94
C ILE A 91 -11.45 -12.79 9.00
N THR A 92 -12.71 -13.22 8.95
CA THR A 92 -13.87 -12.31 9.04
C THR A 92 -13.93 -11.58 10.37
N LYS A 93 -13.46 -12.21 11.46
CA LYS A 93 -13.29 -11.54 12.75
C LYS A 93 -12.19 -10.48 12.73
N ILE A 94 -11.07 -10.73 12.04
CA ILE A 94 -9.92 -9.83 11.97
C ILE A 94 -10.22 -8.63 11.04
N ASN A 95 -10.78 -8.88 9.87
CA ASN A 95 -11.15 -7.84 8.91
C ASN A 95 -12.51 -7.19 9.21
N GLN A 96 -13.22 -7.65 10.25
CA GLN A 96 -14.52 -7.14 10.69
C GLN A 96 -15.61 -7.20 9.62
N ASN A 97 -15.63 -8.28 8.83
CA ASN A 97 -16.55 -8.49 7.72
C ASN A 97 -16.45 -7.42 6.62
N SER A 98 -15.32 -6.72 6.50
CA SER A 98 -15.13 -5.67 5.51
C SER A 98 -15.39 -6.14 4.07
N MET A 99 -15.02 -7.38 3.75
CA MET A 99 -15.12 -7.94 2.40
C MET A 99 -16.53 -8.33 1.95
N VAL A 100 -17.52 -8.26 2.86
CA VAL A 100 -18.94 -8.52 2.56
C VAL A 100 -19.81 -7.28 2.76
N ASP A 101 -19.20 -6.11 2.99
CA ASP A 101 -19.91 -4.83 3.03
C ASP A 101 -20.51 -4.50 1.66
N LEU A 102 -21.72 -3.92 1.63
CA LEU A 102 -22.44 -3.59 0.40
C LEU A 102 -21.71 -2.58 -0.50
N LYS A 103 -20.77 -1.80 0.06
CA LYS A 103 -19.94 -0.85 -0.69
C LYS A 103 -18.74 -1.52 -1.38
N VAL A 104 -18.46 -2.79 -1.08
CA VAL A 104 -17.25 -3.49 -1.52
C VAL A 104 -17.54 -4.41 -2.70
N GLU A 105 -16.86 -4.16 -3.82
CA GLU A 105 -16.87 -5.01 -5.01
C GLU A 105 -15.52 -5.71 -5.14
N VAL A 106 -15.51 -7.04 -5.04
CA VAL A 106 -14.28 -7.85 -5.18
C VAL A 106 -14.18 -8.40 -6.59
N LYS A 107 -13.05 -8.19 -7.26
CA LYS A 107 -12.73 -8.71 -8.59
C LYS A 107 -11.48 -9.57 -8.54
N ASN A 108 -11.62 -10.86 -8.81
CA ASN A 108 -10.49 -11.78 -8.83
C ASN A 108 -9.77 -11.79 -10.18
N GLN A 109 -8.79 -10.91 -10.36
CA GLN A 109 -8.06 -10.73 -11.63
C GLN A 109 -6.67 -10.09 -11.40
N ASP A 110 -5.82 -10.13 -12.43
CA ASP A 110 -4.51 -9.46 -12.40
C ASP A 110 -4.68 -7.93 -12.37
N ALA A 111 -4.04 -7.28 -11.38
CA ALA A 111 -4.16 -5.85 -11.14
C ALA A 111 -3.67 -4.97 -12.31
N PHE A 112 -2.65 -5.42 -13.05
CA PHE A 112 -2.16 -4.72 -14.23
C PHE A 112 -3.21 -4.73 -15.34
N THR A 113 -3.76 -5.92 -15.62
CA THR A 113 -4.81 -6.12 -16.62
C THR A 113 -6.07 -5.35 -16.24
N PHE A 114 -6.43 -5.31 -14.97
CA PHE A 114 -7.58 -4.53 -14.50
C PHE A 114 -7.39 -3.04 -14.76
N ILE A 115 -6.27 -2.44 -14.31
CA ILE A 115 -6.10 -0.99 -14.42
C ILE A 115 -5.94 -0.53 -15.88
N GLU A 116 -5.41 -1.40 -16.74
CA GLU A 116 -5.34 -1.20 -18.19
C GLU A 116 -6.72 -1.10 -18.84
N ASN A 117 -7.63 -2.01 -18.48
CA ASN A 117 -8.95 -2.11 -19.10
C ASN A 117 -10.05 -1.34 -18.34
N SER A 118 -9.81 -0.91 -17.10
CA SER A 118 -10.78 -0.14 -16.34
C SER A 118 -11.06 1.19 -17.03
N GLU A 119 -12.32 1.63 -17.05
CA GLU A 119 -12.72 2.97 -17.50
C GLU A 119 -13.12 3.87 -16.33
N GLU A 120 -13.16 3.31 -15.11
CA GLU A 120 -13.55 4.01 -13.90
C GLU A 120 -12.44 4.96 -13.42
N PHE A 121 -12.85 6.05 -12.78
CA PHE A 121 -11.96 6.95 -12.06
C PHE A 121 -12.10 6.76 -10.56
N TYR A 122 -10.98 6.93 -9.86
CA TYR A 122 -10.87 6.74 -8.42
C TYR A 122 -10.34 8.01 -7.76
N ASP A 123 -10.87 8.27 -6.58
CA ASP A 123 -10.39 9.35 -5.72
C ASP A 123 -9.11 8.93 -5.01
N VAL A 124 -9.05 7.68 -4.54
CA VAL A 124 -7.87 7.11 -3.92
C VAL A 124 -7.59 5.72 -4.46
N ILE A 125 -6.33 5.44 -4.80
CA ILE A 125 -5.84 4.12 -5.19
C ILE A 125 -4.83 3.64 -4.14
N PHE A 126 -5.08 2.47 -3.57
CA PHE A 126 -4.14 1.76 -2.70
C PHE A 126 -3.52 0.58 -3.46
N VAL A 127 -2.20 0.47 -3.41
CA VAL A 127 -1.43 -0.64 -3.98
C VAL A 127 -0.82 -1.41 -2.81
N ASP A 128 -1.49 -2.48 -2.42
CA ASP A 128 -1.15 -3.34 -1.29
C ASP A 128 -0.77 -4.74 -1.79
N LEU A 129 0.38 -4.78 -2.46
CA LEU A 129 0.89 -5.96 -3.13
C LEU A 129 2.13 -6.50 -2.40
N PRO A 130 2.43 -7.80 -2.53
CA PRO A 130 3.68 -8.36 -2.01
C PRO A 130 4.91 -7.70 -2.64
N ASP A 131 6.04 -7.77 -1.92
CA ASP A 131 7.30 -7.21 -2.38
C ASP A 131 7.73 -7.70 -3.78
N PRO A 132 8.41 -6.86 -4.58
CA PRO A 132 8.78 -7.15 -5.96
C PRO A 132 9.98 -8.10 -6.08
N ASN A 133 9.87 -9.30 -5.50
CA ASN A 133 10.91 -10.32 -5.44
C ASN A 133 10.99 -11.20 -6.71
N SER A 134 10.06 -11.00 -7.64
CA SER A 134 9.95 -11.72 -8.92
C SER A 134 9.67 -10.75 -10.07
N VAL A 135 9.93 -11.18 -11.31
CA VAL A 135 9.64 -10.39 -12.52
C VAL A 135 8.13 -10.13 -12.66
N ALA A 136 7.30 -11.11 -12.29
CA ALA A 136 5.85 -10.97 -12.33
C ALA A 136 5.36 -9.85 -11.40
N LEU A 137 5.84 -9.83 -10.15
CA LEU A 137 5.49 -8.77 -9.19
C LEU A 137 6.12 -7.43 -9.57
N SER A 138 7.36 -7.43 -10.06
CA SER A 138 8.06 -6.20 -10.49
C SER A 138 7.30 -5.39 -11.54
N ARG A 139 6.51 -6.05 -12.40
CA ARG A 139 5.64 -5.37 -13.38
C ARG A 139 4.64 -4.42 -12.70
N LEU A 140 4.15 -4.77 -11.52
CA LEU A 140 3.22 -3.97 -10.70
C LEU A 140 3.92 -2.85 -9.91
N TYR A 141 5.23 -2.70 -10.06
CA TYR A 141 6.04 -1.59 -9.53
C TYR A 141 6.77 -0.86 -10.67
N SER A 142 6.27 -0.96 -11.90
CA SER A 142 6.86 -0.34 -13.09
C SER A 142 6.33 1.08 -13.31
N ARG A 143 7.10 1.90 -14.03
CA ARG A 143 6.63 3.21 -14.49
C ARG A 143 5.34 3.09 -15.29
N GLU A 144 5.23 2.07 -16.13
CA GLU A 144 4.04 1.81 -16.97
C GLU A 144 2.80 1.55 -16.09
N PHE A 145 2.92 0.73 -15.05
CA PHE A 145 1.85 0.48 -14.09
C PHE A 145 1.43 1.74 -13.35
N TYR A 146 2.38 2.51 -12.79
CA TYR A 146 2.04 3.75 -12.11
C TYR A 146 1.43 4.79 -13.07
N SER A 147 1.86 4.82 -14.33
CA SER A 147 1.26 5.69 -15.36
C SER A 147 -0.19 5.30 -15.68
N LEU A 148 -0.50 3.99 -15.66
CA LEU A 148 -1.87 3.49 -15.77
C LEU A 148 -2.72 3.93 -14.57
N CYS A 149 -2.22 3.74 -13.35
CA CYS A 149 -2.91 4.19 -12.14
C CYS A 149 -3.15 5.70 -12.18
N GLN A 150 -2.16 6.49 -12.60
CA GLN A 150 -2.32 7.94 -12.75
C GLN A 150 -3.47 8.27 -13.71
N ARG A 151 -3.61 7.57 -14.85
CA ARG A 151 -4.70 7.84 -15.80
C ARG A 151 -6.10 7.54 -15.21
N ARG A 152 -6.19 6.70 -14.18
CA ARG A 152 -7.45 6.36 -13.49
C ARG A 152 -7.67 7.15 -12.20
N LEU A 153 -6.75 8.02 -11.81
CA LEU A 153 -6.98 8.96 -10.71
C LEU A 153 -7.79 10.17 -11.17
N ASN A 154 -8.73 10.60 -10.34
CA ASN A 154 -9.32 11.93 -10.43
C ASN A 154 -8.23 13.03 -10.35
N LYS A 155 -8.58 14.27 -10.74
CA LYS A 155 -7.62 15.37 -10.83
C LYS A 155 -6.82 15.58 -9.53
N PHE A 156 -7.49 15.54 -8.39
CA PHE A 156 -6.87 15.68 -7.06
C PHE A 156 -6.69 14.32 -6.36
N GLY A 157 -6.78 13.22 -7.11
CA GLY A 157 -6.73 11.88 -6.56
C GLY A 157 -5.35 11.53 -6.01
N ILE A 158 -5.34 10.62 -5.05
CA ILE A 158 -4.16 10.20 -4.30
C ILE A 158 -3.89 8.72 -4.58
N ILE A 159 -2.61 8.35 -4.73
CA ILE A 159 -2.19 6.95 -4.73
C ILE A 159 -1.29 6.68 -3.53
N VAL A 160 -1.41 5.50 -2.92
CA VAL A 160 -0.44 5.01 -1.94
C VAL A 160 -0.01 3.61 -2.37
N THR A 161 1.28 3.34 -2.28
CA THR A 161 1.83 1.99 -2.45
C THR A 161 2.66 1.63 -1.22
N GLN A 162 2.55 0.38 -0.77
CA GLN A 162 3.60 -0.21 0.06
C GLN A 162 4.92 -0.21 -0.74
N ALA A 163 6.03 0.09 -0.09
CA ALA A 163 7.31 0.38 -0.74
C ALA A 163 8.50 -0.44 -0.20
N SER A 164 8.22 -1.57 0.47
CA SER A 164 9.23 -2.40 1.13
C SER A 164 9.99 -1.63 2.22
N SER A 165 11.09 -2.18 2.72
CA SER A 165 11.83 -1.58 3.83
C SER A 165 12.83 -0.50 3.39
N PRO A 166 12.83 0.69 4.00
CA PRO A 166 13.89 1.69 3.81
C PRO A 166 15.21 1.30 4.50
N VAL A 167 15.21 0.27 5.37
CA VAL A 167 16.39 -0.23 6.10
C VAL A 167 16.91 -1.53 5.48
N HIS A 168 16.04 -2.53 5.33
CA HIS A 168 16.41 -3.85 4.82
C HIS A 168 16.52 -3.87 3.29
N SER A 169 15.75 -3.04 2.57
CA SER A 169 15.78 -2.98 1.10
C SER A 169 15.83 -1.53 0.56
N PRO A 170 16.80 -0.71 0.99
CA PRO A 170 16.81 0.74 0.75
C PRO A 170 16.81 1.10 -0.74
N ASN A 171 17.49 0.31 -1.58
CA ASN A 171 17.51 0.55 -3.02
C ASN A 171 16.17 0.25 -3.67
N SER A 172 15.40 -0.74 -3.19
CA SER A 172 14.05 -1.02 -3.68
C SER A 172 13.09 0.09 -3.27
N PHE A 173 13.13 0.50 -2.00
CA PHE A 173 12.34 1.62 -1.49
C PHE A 173 12.57 2.90 -2.31
N VAL A 174 13.83 3.28 -2.53
CA VAL A 174 14.19 4.44 -3.36
C VAL A 174 13.83 4.25 -4.84
N CYS A 175 13.89 3.02 -5.34
CA CYS A 175 13.49 2.70 -6.72
C CYS A 175 12.00 2.96 -6.93
N ILE A 176 11.15 2.59 -5.97
CA ILE A 176 9.70 2.84 -6.02
C ILE A 176 9.41 4.34 -6.06
N ILE A 177 10.05 5.13 -5.18
CA ILE A 177 9.94 6.59 -5.17
C ILE A 177 10.27 7.16 -6.56
N LYS A 178 11.45 6.81 -7.10
CA LYS A 178 11.92 7.34 -8.40
C LYS A 178 11.03 6.89 -9.56
N THR A 179 10.47 5.68 -9.47
CA THR A 179 9.61 5.13 -10.51
C THR A 179 8.26 5.84 -10.52
N MET A 180 7.64 6.06 -9.36
CA MET A 180 6.42 6.87 -9.24
C MET A 180 6.64 8.30 -9.75
N GLU A 181 7.75 8.95 -9.38
CA GLU A 181 8.07 10.29 -9.89
C GLU A 181 8.22 10.31 -11.41
N SER A 182 8.86 9.29 -12.00
CA SER A 182 9.01 9.16 -13.45
C SER A 182 7.68 8.90 -14.17
N ALA A 183 6.66 8.41 -13.46
CA ALA A 183 5.31 8.24 -13.95
C ALA A 183 4.47 9.54 -13.83
N GLY A 184 5.01 10.62 -13.27
CA GLY A 184 4.36 11.92 -13.17
C GLY A 184 3.73 12.24 -11.81
N PHE A 185 4.17 11.57 -10.73
CA PHE A 185 3.75 11.89 -9.37
C PHE A 185 4.71 12.83 -8.65
N THR A 186 4.18 13.72 -7.82
CA THR A 186 4.87 14.22 -6.63
C THR A 186 4.73 13.18 -5.54
N VAL A 187 5.86 12.69 -5.00
CA VAL A 187 5.90 11.56 -4.06
C VAL A 187 6.39 12.01 -2.69
N LEU A 188 5.63 11.65 -1.66
CA LEU A 188 6.00 11.73 -0.26
C LEU A 188 6.27 10.31 0.27
N PRO A 189 7.54 9.91 0.45
CA PRO A 189 7.87 8.68 1.16
C PRO A 189 7.63 8.85 2.66
N TYR A 190 7.28 7.76 3.32
CA TYR A 190 7.15 7.70 4.78
C TYR A 190 7.36 6.26 5.28
N HIS A 191 7.63 6.08 6.56
CA HIS A 191 8.03 4.79 7.11
C HIS A 191 7.63 4.61 8.57
N ASN A 192 7.52 3.35 9.02
CA ASN A 192 7.26 2.99 10.41
C ASN A 192 7.81 1.59 10.71
N ASN A 193 8.22 1.36 11.96
CA ASN A 193 8.62 0.04 12.43
C ASN A 193 7.40 -0.81 12.78
N ILE A 194 7.30 -1.98 12.16
CA ILE A 194 6.29 -2.99 12.43
C ILE A 194 7.01 -4.17 13.10
N PRO A 195 6.76 -4.46 14.39
CA PRO A 195 7.51 -5.46 15.14
C PRO A 195 7.72 -6.83 14.48
N THR A 196 6.78 -7.31 13.65
CA THR A 196 6.92 -8.59 12.94
C THR A 196 7.43 -8.48 11.49
N LEU A 197 7.46 -7.28 10.89
CA LEU A 197 7.91 -7.05 9.50
C LEU A 197 9.17 -6.18 9.37
N GLY A 198 9.58 -5.53 10.45
CA GLY A 198 10.71 -4.62 10.54
C GLY A 198 10.33 -3.19 10.15
N GLU A 199 11.35 -2.39 9.81
CA GLU A 199 11.10 -1.05 9.31
C GLU A 199 10.42 -1.14 7.94
N TRP A 200 9.21 -0.62 7.81
CA TRP A 200 8.42 -0.68 6.60
C TRP A 200 8.18 0.70 6.01
N GLY A 201 8.08 0.77 4.68
CA GLY A 201 7.95 2.02 3.95
C GLY A 201 6.71 2.05 3.06
N TRP A 202 6.22 3.26 2.82
CA TRP A 202 5.16 3.55 1.86
C TRP A 202 5.52 4.80 1.05
N CYS A 203 4.83 4.96 -0.07
CA CYS A 203 4.92 6.15 -0.91
C CYS A 203 3.51 6.67 -1.21
N LEU A 204 3.21 7.89 -0.75
CA LEU A 204 2.02 8.63 -1.15
C LEU A 204 2.34 9.49 -2.36
N GLY A 205 1.52 9.39 -3.40
CA GLY A 205 1.66 10.12 -4.66
C GLY A 205 0.43 10.95 -4.98
N MET A 206 0.65 12.17 -5.46
CA MET A 206 -0.36 12.99 -6.12
C MET A 206 0.20 13.45 -7.47
N ARG A 207 -0.66 13.79 -8.42
CA ARG A 207 -0.23 14.28 -9.74
C ARG A 207 0.74 15.46 -9.59
N LYS A 208 1.85 15.43 -10.33
CA LYS A 208 2.95 16.41 -10.19
C LYS A 208 2.52 17.86 -10.43
N GLU A 209 1.53 18.04 -11.31
CA GLU A 209 0.93 19.33 -11.64
C GLU A 209 -0.02 19.88 -10.57
N VAL A 210 -0.38 19.09 -9.55
CA VAL A 210 -1.34 19.47 -8.50
C VAL A 210 -0.66 20.01 -7.25
N VAL A 211 0.47 19.43 -6.86
CA VAL A 211 1.11 19.74 -5.57
C VAL A 211 2.63 19.62 -5.66
N SER A 212 3.33 20.54 -5.00
CA SER A 212 4.79 20.44 -4.81
C SER A 212 5.11 19.48 -3.67
N LYS A 213 6.36 19.01 -3.58
CA LYS A 213 6.77 18.07 -2.53
C LYS A 213 6.64 18.68 -1.13
N ASP A 214 7.01 19.95 -0.97
CA ASP A 214 6.97 20.63 0.32
C ASP A 214 5.53 20.87 0.78
N MET A 215 4.65 21.30 -0.14
CA MET A 215 3.22 21.46 0.15
C MET A 215 2.56 20.11 0.48
N LEU A 216 2.95 19.03 -0.21
CA LEU A 216 2.41 17.70 0.09
C LEU A 216 2.80 17.25 1.50
N LYS A 217 4.06 17.45 1.89
CA LYS A 217 4.53 17.13 3.24
C LYS A 217 3.79 17.95 4.30
N GLU A 218 3.67 19.26 4.10
CA GLU A 218 2.95 20.17 4.99
C GLU A 218 1.50 19.71 5.20
N LYS A 219 0.76 19.50 4.10
CA LYS A 219 -0.62 19.02 4.17
C LYS A 219 -0.75 17.68 4.90
N VAL A 220 0.15 16.72 4.64
CA VAL A 220 0.13 15.41 5.32
C VAL A 220 0.40 15.54 6.82
N THR A 221 1.31 16.43 7.24
CA THR A 221 1.58 16.66 8.67
C THR A 221 0.44 17.38 9.42
N GLU A 222 -0.48 18.00 8.68
CA GLU A 222 -1.60 18.74 9.23
C GLU A 222 -2.94 18.00 9.17
N ILE A 223 -2.97 16.78 8.64
CA ILE A 223 -4.21 16.01 8.51
C ILE A 223 -4.91 15.80 9.85
N GLU A 224 -6.23 15.79 9.79
CA GLU A 224 -7.07 15.34 10.87
C GLU A 224 -7.49 13.88 10.62
N LEU A 225 -7.21 13.01 11.59
CA LEU A 225 -7.60 11.60 11.51
C LEU A 225 -9.10 11.47 11.80
N PRO A 226 -9.81 10.58 11.08
CA PRO A 226 -11.25 10.45 11.22
C PRO A 226 -11.64 9.88 12.59
N PRO A 227 -12.84 10.16 13.10
CA PRO A 227 -13.52 9.27 14.03
C PRO A 227 -14.06 8.05 13.24
N PRO A 228 -13.85 6.80 13.68
CA PRO A 228 -13.42 6.34 15.00
C PRO A 228 -11.89 6.39 15.22
N PRO A 229 -11.44 6.42 16.50
CA PRO A 229 -10.01 6.45 16.84
C PRO A 229 -9.24 5.30 16.21
N THR A 230 -8.09 5.66 15.64
CA THR A 230 -6.97 4.77 15.31
C THR A 230 -6.36 4.16 16.57
N LYS A 231 -5.80 2.96 16.46
CA LYS A 231 -5.10 2.25 17.54
C LYS A 231 -3.64 2.69 17.65
N PHE A 232 -2.98 2.92 16.53
CA PHE A 232 -1.57 3.28 16.47
C PHE A 232 -1.38 4.73 16.00
N LEU A 233 -2.02 5.09 14.89
CA LEU A 233 -1.71 6.32 14.20
C LEU A 233 -2.27 7.52 14.96
N ASN A 234 -1.45 8.51 15.26
CA ASN A 234 -1.88 9.82 15.73
C ASN A 234 -1.11 10.89 14.95
N LYS A 235 -1.39 12.17 15.21
CA LYS A 235 -0.73 13.28 14.49
C LYS A 235 0.80 13.24 14.63
N ASP A 236 1.30 12.99 15.82
CA ASP A 236 2.75 12.93 16.08
C ASP A 236 3.40 11.74 15.37
N ALA A 237 2.72 10.59 15.30
CA ALA A 237 3.17 9.45 14.53
C ALA A 237 3.25 9.82 13.04
N VAL A 238 2.22 10.43 12.45
CA VAL A 238 2.24 10.89 11.06
C VAL A 238 3.44 11.81 10.79
N VAL A 239 3.66 12.79 11.67
CA VAL A 239 4.82 13.70 11.57
C VAL A 239 6.14 12.94 11.66
N SER A 240 6.27 11.98 12.58
CA SER A 240 7.46 11.14 12.71
C SER A 240 7.73 10.34 11.44
N MET A 241 6.70 9.69 10.89
CA MET A 241 6.81 8.77 9.76
C MET A 241 7.28 9.43 8.45
N VAL A 242 6.99 10.72 8.24
CA VAL A 242 7.40 11.47 7.03
C VAL A 242 8.82 12.07 7.15
N ASN A 243 9.53 11.81 8.25
CA ASN A 243 10.85 12.35 8.53
C ASN A 243 11.90 11.24 8.53
N PHE A 244 12.87 11.35 7.62
CA PHE A 244 13.97 10.41 7.49
C PHE A 244 15.27 10.98 8.06
N GLY A 245 16.08 10.11 8.65
CA GLY A 245 17.49 10.41 8.86
C GLY A 245 18.27 10.55 7.55
N LYS A 246 19.53 10.99 7.64
CA LYS A 246 20.43 11.05 6.48
C LYS A 246 20.68 9.63 5.93
N GLY A 247 20.96 9.53 4.63
CA GLY A 247 21.50 8.30 4.02
C GLY A 247 20.56 7.60 3.05
N VAL A 248 19.34 7.19 3.46
CA VAL A 248 18.48 6.37 2.58
C VAL A 248 18.02 7.14 1.34
N LEU A 249 17.49 8.35 1.53
CA LEU A 249 16.99 9.18 0.42
C LEU A 249 18.12 9.75 -0.44
N ASP A 250 19.35 9.86 0.10
CA ASP A 250 20.54 10.34 -0.62
C ASP A 250 20.99 9.38 -1.74
N LYS A 251 20.46 8.15 -1.76
CA LYS A 251 20.76 7.13 -2.78
C LYS A 251 20.06 7.39 -4.12
N LYS A 252 19.13 8.34 -4.20
CA LYS A 252 18.23 8.55 -5.34
C LYS A 252 18.93 8.69 -6.70
N GLU A 253 20.09 9.35 -6.74
CA GLU A 253 20.87 9.51 -7.97
C GLU A 253 21.50 8.20 -8.47
N LYS A 254 21.75 7.24 -7.56
CA LYS A 254 22.39 5.95 -7.86
C LYS A 254 21.40 4.85 -8.24
N VAL A 255 20.11 5.07 -8.00
CA VAL A 255 19.03 4.10 -8.23
C VAL A 255 18.35 4.37 -9.58
N LYS A 256 18.05 3.32 -10.34
CA LYS A 256 17.36 3.44 -11.64
C LYS A 256 15.83 3.35 -11.47
N VAL A 257 15.12 3.85 -12.47
CA VAL A 257 13.66 3.67 -12.61
C VAL A 257 13.39 2.22 -13.00
N ASN A 258 12.37 1.61 -12.38
CA ASN A 258 11.87 0.30 -12.76
C ASN A 258 10.89 0.40 -13.93
N THR A 259 11.11 -0.41 -14.97
CA THR A 259 10.23 -0.47 -16.14
C THR A 259 9.88 -1.91 -16.46
N ILE A 260 8.86 -2.16 -17.27
CA ILE A 260 8.53 -3.53 -17.70
C ILE A 260 9.71 -4.19 -18.44
N LEU A 261 10.45 -3.41 -19.24
CA LEU A 261 11.58 -3.91 -20.04
C LEU A 261 12.88 -4.08 -19.23
N ASP A 262 13.04 -3.32 -18.16
CA ASP A 262 14.16 -3.40 -17.22
C ASP A 262 13.63 -3.50 -15.77
N PRO A 263 13.27 -4.73 -15.30
CA PRO A 263 12.73 -4.98 -13.97
C PRO A 263 13.83 -4.91 -12.88
N ILE A 264 14.58 -3.81 -12.84
CA ILE A 264 15.77 -3.61 -12.00
C ILE A 264 15.46 -3.73 -10.51
N ILE A 265 14.21 -3.43 -10.09
CA ILE A 265 13.78 -3.50 -8.70
C ILE A 265 13.95 -4.91 -8.10
N VAL A 266 13.82 -5.97 -8.90
CA VAL A 266 14.03 -7.35 -8.44
C VAL A 266 15.47 -7.54 -7.97
N LYS A 267 16.43 -6.95 -8.70
CA LYS A 267 17.85 -7.00 -8.34
C LYS A 267 18.14 -6.17 -7.10
N TYR A 268 17.47 -5.04 -6.92
CA TYR A 268 17.61 -4.25 -5.70
C TYR A 268 17.03 -4.96 -4.49
N TYR A 269 15.90 -5.64 -4.63
CA TYR A 269 15.24 -6.37 -3.54
C TYR A 269 16.08 -7.56 -3.08
N LYS A 270 16.55 -8.38 -4.03
CA LYS A 270 17.40 -9.55 -3.72
C LYS A 270 18.77 -9.21 -3.14
N LYS A 271 19.22 -7.96 -3.27
CA LYS A 271 20.45 -7.45 -2.64
C LYS A 271 20.19 -6.78 -1.28
N GLY A 272 18.93 -6.76 -0.82
CA GLY A 272 18.57 -6.27 0.50
C GLY A 272 19.16 -7.15 1.60
N ALA A 273 19.26 -6.59 2.80
CA ALA A 273 19.76 -7.22 4.00
C ALA A 273 18.59 -7.71 4.88
N TRP A 274 17.70 -8.51 4.27
CA TRP A 274 16.60 -9.17 4.99
C TRP A 274 17.06 -10.34 5.85
N ASP A 275 18.24 -10.89 5.56
CA ASP A 275 18.90 -11.93 6.36
C ASP A 275 19.33 -11.47 7.76
N VAL A 276 19.35 -10.17 8.00
CA VAL A 276 19.71 -9.55 9.29
C VAL A 276 18.48 -9.38 10.21
N TYR A 277 17.26 -9.56 9.68
CA TYR A 277 15.99 -9.40 10.40
C TYR A 277 15.33 -10.76 10.61
#